data_AF-A0A924XQ16-F1
#
_entry.id   AF-A0A924XQ16-F1
#
_cell.length_a   1.000
_cell.length_b   1.000
_cell.length_c   1.000
_cell.angle_alpha   90.00
_cell.angle_beta   90.00
_cell.angle_gamma   90.00
#
_symmetry.space_group_name_H-M   'P 1'
#
loop_
_entity.id
_entity.type
_entity.pdbx_description
1 polymer ?
#
loop_
_entity_poly.entity_id
_entity_poly.type
_entity_poly.pdbx_seq_one_letter_code
_entity_poly.pdbx_strand_id
1 'polypeptide(L)'
;MKESVFSAIILTFALTIFCEGQSNSWNGVTPLLSTRADVEKLFGSLTNCESGSCTIKTSKEVVSFGFALGDCKEGWNIPKDTVLGLTVVPNSDVGKSFDELKLDRTGFTLSVDDVFSAIWTNAAKGLQYSFSNVEREFRAAFYIPKKSDNNLRCDGFPAFTPEGSHYTSDRFHFNKYGNPKISLNWVYAHLDNLTANLTAQNLDGSDGYRGYILVYFDAKHSFKKYKS
;
A
#
# COMPACT_ATOMS: atom_id res chain seq x y z
N MET A 1 -3.05 -65.37 24.30
CA MET A 1 -3.20 -63.99 24.78
C MET A 1 -2.12 -63.15 24.12
N LYS A 2 -2.45 -62.41 23.05
CA LYS A 2 -1.56 -61.49 22.35
C LYS A 2 -2.24 -60.12 22.42
N GLU A 3 -1.62 -59.20 23.13
CA GLU A 3 -2.17 -57.88 23.37
C GLU A 3 -1.94 -56.96 22.16
N SER A 4 -3.04 -56.34 21.73
CA SER A 4 -3.11 -55.32 20.71
C SER A 4 -2.66 -53.97 21.28
N VAL A 5 -1.47 -53.51 20.91
CA VAL A 5 -0.96 -52.16 21.26
C VAL A 5 -0.43 -51.48 20.00
N PHE A 6 -1.32 -51.13 19.06
CA PHE A 6 -0.99 -50.26 17.92
C PHE A 6 -2.28 -49.57 17.44
N SER A 7 -2.86 -48.68 18.26
CA SER A 7 -4.00 -47.87 17.81
C SER A 7 -4.21 -46.60 18.64
N ALA A 8 -3.16 -45.75 18.76
CA ALA A 8 -3.28 -44.46 19.45
C ALA A 8 -2.31 -43.36 18.95
N ILE A 9 -1.81 -43.43 17.70
CA ILE A 9 -0.93 -42.39 17.11
C ILE A 9 -1.45 -41.91 15.73
N ILE A 10 -2.75 -42.08 15.45
CA ILE A 10 -3.39 -41.56 14.23
C ILE A 10 -4.67 -40.80 14.61
N LEU A 11 -4.57 -39.83 15.53
CA LEU A 11 -5.69 -38.92 15.81
C LEU A 11 -5.22 -37.54 16.33
N THR A 12 -4.04 -37.08 15.90
CA THR A 12 -3.50 -35.77 16.30
C THR A 12 -2.88 -35.01 15.12
N PHE A 13 -3.35 -35.29 13.89
CA PHE A 13 -2.89 -34.61 12.66
C PHE A 13 -4.06 -34.06 11.83
N ALA A 14 -5.24 -33.87 12.43
CA ALA A 14 -6.47 -33.45 11.75
C ALA A 14 -7.10 -32.15 12.31
N LEU A 15 -6.32 -31.32 13.02
CA LEU A 15 -6.81 -30.09 13.66
C LEU A 15 -5.96 -28.84 13.35
N THR A 16 -5.13 -28.88 12.31
CA THR A 16 -4.36 -27.72 11.83
C THR A 16 -4.87 -27.18 10.50
N ILE A 17 -6.13 -27.47 10.16
CA ILE A 17 -6.67 -27.11 8.84
C ILE A 17 -7.73 -26.03 8.98
N PHE A 18 -7.48 -24.92 8.29
CA PHE A 18 -8.39 -23.81 7.99
C PHE A 18 -8.73 -22.84 9.12
N CYS A 19 -7.71 -22.16 9.64
CA CYS A 19 -7.83 -20.71 9.72
C CYS A 19 -7.04 -20.11 8.55
N GLU A 20 -7.54 -20.32 7.32
CA GLU A 20 -7.12 -19.52 6.15
C GLU A 20 -7.72 -18.11 6.32
N GLY A 21 -7.29 -17.42 7.39
CA GLY A 21 -7.52 -16.00 7.51
C GLY A 21 -6.89 -15.31 6.31
N GLN A 22 -7.48 -14.18 5.90
CA GLN A 22 -6.91 -13.32 4.86
C GLN A 22 -5.42 -13.09 5.14
N SER A 23 -4.57 -13.75 4.37
CA SER A 23 -3.12 -13.73 4.54
C SER A 23 -2.51 -12.72 3.57
N ASN A 24 -1.34 -12.18 3.90
CA ASN A 24 -0.57 -11.32 2.99
C ASN A 24 0.12 -12.12 1.87
N SER A 25 -0.57 -13.12 1.33
CA SER A 25 -0.03 -14.04 0.35
C SER A 25 -1.08 -14.35 -0.68
N TRP A 26 -0.71 -14.20 -1.94
CA TRP A 26 -1.55 -14.59 -3.06
C TRP A 26 -0.85 -15.71 -3.82
N ASN A 27 -1.47 -16.90 -3.85
CA ASN A 27 -0.91 -18.10 -4.47
C ASN A 27 0.53 -18.41 -4.02
N GLY A 28 0.87 -18.14 -2.75
CA GLY A 28 2.21 -18.36 -2.20
C GLY A 28 3.21 -17.22 -2.42
N VAL A 29 2.84 -16.16 -3.14
CA VAL A 29 3.66 -14.97 -3.31
C VAL A 29 3.37 -13.98 -2.18
N THR A 30 4.38 -13.66 -1.37
CA THR A 30 4.29 -12.76 -0.22
C THR A 30 5.23 -11.56 -0.39
N PRO A 31 4.74 -10.31 -0.26
CA PRO A 31 5.58 -9.12 -0.31
C PRO A 31 6.76 -9.19 0.68
N LEU A 32 7.90 -8.66 0.25
CA LEU A 32 9.20 -8.62 0.94
C LEU A 32 9.84 -9.98 1.26
N LEU A 33 9.18 -11.09 0.95
CA LEU A 33 9.69 -12.44 1.18
C LEU A 33 9.93 -13.19 -0.13
N SER A 34 9.02 -13.07 -1.10
CA SER A 34 9.14 -13.73 -2.39
C SER A 34 10.05 -12.96 -3.35
N THR A 35 10.67 -13.68 -4.26
CA THR A 35 11.52 -13.14 -5.33
C THR A 35 10.87 -13.31 -6.71
N ARG A 36 11.42 -12.64 -7.73
CA ARG A 36 11.07 -12.87 -9.14
C ARG A 36 11.18 -14.35 -9.51
N ALA A 37 12.23 -15.03 -9.05
CA ALA A 37 12.42 -16.46 -9.33
C ALA A 37 11.28 -17.31 -8.74
N ASP A 38 10.77 -16.96 -7.56
CA ASP A 38 9.62 -17.64 -6.96
C ASP A 38 8.34 -17.43 -7.78
N VAL A 39 8.13 -16.20 -8.27
CA VAL A 39 7.00 -15.88 -9.16
C VAL A 39 7.12 -16.65 -10.48
N GLU A 40 8.30 -16.67 -11.09
CA GLU A 40 8.53 -17.38 -12.35
C GLU A 40 8.41 -18.90 -12.21
N LYS A 41 8.75 -19.45 -11.04
CA LYS A 41 8.52 -20.87 -10.72
C LYS A 41 7.04 -21.22 -10.70
N LEU A 42 6.18 -20.31 -10.25
CA LEU A 42 4.73 -20.52 -10.14
C LEU A 42 3.99 -20.26 -11.46
N PHE A 43 4.41 -19.25 -12.21
CA PHE A 43 3.63 -18.74 -13.35
C PHE A 43 4.37 -18.82 -14.70
N GLY A 44 5.63 -19.28 -14.71
CA GLY A 44 6.50 -19.25 -15.88
C GLY A 44 7.18 -17.89 -16.08
N SER A 45 7.93 -17.76 -17.18
CA SER A 45 8.71 -16.55 -17.48
C SER A 45 7.84 -15.29 -17.60
N LEU A 46 8.26 -14.21 -16.95
CA LEU A 46 7.58 -12.91 -17.00
C LEU A 46 8.04 -12.13 -18.23
N THR A 47 7.14 -11.92 -19.21
CA THR A 47 7.49 -11.26 -20.49
C THR A 47 7.13 -9.78 -20.57
N ASN A 48 6.15 -9.31 -19.79
CA ASN A 48 5.64 -7.93 -19.83
C ASN A 48 6.16 -7.13 -18.63
N CYS A 49 7.48 -6.91 -18.59
CA CYS A 49 8.14 -6.22 -17.48
C CYS A 49 8.63 -4.83 -17.90
N GLU A 50 8.18 -3.79 -17.20
CA GLU A 50 8.62 -2.41 -17.38
C GLU A 50 8.94 -1.76 -16.04
N SER A 51 10.14 -1.19 -15.91
CA SER A 51 10.56 -0.43 -14.71
C SER A 51 10.37 -1.17 -13.38
N GLY A 52 10.62 -2.48 -13.35
CA GLY A 52 10.46 -3.32 -12.16
C GLY A 52 9.02 -3.77 -11.89
N SER A 53 8.06 -3.38 -12.72
CA SER A 53 6.70 -3.93 -12.69
C SER A 53 6.55 -5.02 -13.75
N CYS A 54 5.89 -6.14 -13.44
CA CYS A 54 5.56 -7.16 -14.42
C CYS A 54 4.09 -7.57 -14.30
N THR A 55 3.42 -7.79 -15.43
CA THR A 55 2.01 -8.20 -15.46
C THR A 55 1.84 -9.59 -16.07
N ILE A 56 1.04 -10.43 -15.39
CA ILE A 56 0.55 -11.70 -15.91
C ILE A 56 -0.98 -11.66 -16.03
N LYS A 57 -1.50 -12.43 -16.99
CA LYS A 57 -2.94 -12.66 -17.14
C LYS A 57 -3.19 -14.15 -16.95
N THR A 58 -4.01 -14.49 -15.97
CA THR A 58 -4.50 -15.86 -15.78
C THR A 58 -5.92 -15.97 -16.37
N SER A 59 -6.50 -17.16 -16.32
CA SER A 59 -7.93 -17.32 -16.67
C SER A 59 -8.86 -16.60 -15.69
N LYS A 60 -8.41 -16.34 -14.46
CA LYS A 60 -9.24 -15.79 -13.37
C LYS A 60 -8.99 -14.32 -13.09
N GLU A 61 -7.80 -13.80 -13.36
CA GLU A 61 -7.40 -12.47 -12.91
C GLU A 61 -6.22 -11.91 -13.70
N VAL A 62 -6.02 -10.61 -13.60
CA VAL A 62 -4.82 -9.91 -14.04
C VAL A 62 -4.02 -9.55 -12.79
N VAL A 63 -2.73 -9.94 -12.77
CA VAL A 63 -1.85 -9.67 -11.63
C VAL A 63 -0.66 -8.85 -12.08
N SER A 64 -0.41 -7.77 -11.35
CA SER A 64 0.77 -6.93 -11.54
C SER A 64 1.65 -7.01 -10.30
N PHE A 65 2.91 -7.39 -10.48
CA PHE A 65 3.91 -7.48 -9.43
C PHE A 65 4.84 -6.27 -9.51
N GLY A 66 5.13 -5.63 -8.39
CA GLY A 66 6.24 -4.69 -8.25
C GLY A 66 7.45 -5.39 -7.65
N PHE A 67 8.60 -5.30 -8.31
CA PHE A 67 9.87 -5.84 -7.84
C PHE A 67 10.82 -4.70 -7.45
N ALA A 68 11.66 -4.94 -6.44
CA ALA A 68 12.74 -4.02 -6.08
C ALA A 68 13.78 -3.94 -7.21
N LEU A 69 14.16 -2.72 -7.60
CA LEU A 69 15.20 -2.50 -8.60
C LEU A 69 16.62 -2.63 -8.02
N GLY A 70 16.71 -2.64 -6.69
CA GLY A 70 17.93 -2.87 -5.91
C GLY A 70 17.85 -2.18 -4.56
N ASP A 71 18.90 -2.39 -3.76
CA ASP A 71 18.94 -1.93 -2.38
C ASP A 71 18.67 -0.42 -2.28
N CYS A 72 17.69 -0.06 -1.46
CA CYS A 72 17.28 1.31 -1.16
C CYS A 72 16.80 2.18 -2.33
N LYS A 73 16.55 1.60 -3.52
CA LYS A 73 16.02 2.38 -4.66
C LYS A 73 14.58 2.85 -4.44
N GLU A 74 13.75 2.02 -3.82
CA GLU A 74 12.35 2.29 -3.48
C GLU A 74 12.16 2.53 -1.95
N GLY A 75 13.25 2.82 -1.25
CA GLY A 75 13.27 3.02 0.20
C GLY A 75 13.21 1.74 1.04
N TRP A 76 13.33 0.59 0.39
CA TRP A 76 13.41 -0.72 1.03
C TRP A 76 14.83 -1.27 0.96
N ASN A 77 15.35 -1.72 2.11
CA ASN A 77 16.66 -2.33 2.24
C ASN A 77 16.54 -3.84 2.00
N ILE A 78 16.20 -4.20 0.76
CA ILE A 78 15.99 -5.58 0.35
C ILE A 78 16.71 -5.82 -0.98
N PRO A 79 17.08 -7.08 -1.28
CA PRO A 79 17.74 -7.42 -2.53
C PRO A 79 16.91 -7.03 -3.76
N LYS A 80 17.62 -6.81 -4.87
CA LYS A 80 16.99 -6.70 -6.19
C LYS A 80 16.11 -7.92 -6.49
N ASP A 81 15.04 -7.69 -7.25
CA ASP A 81 14.08 -8.71 -7.70
C ASP A 81 13.24 -9.33 -6.56
N THR A 82 13.30 -8.79 -5.33
CA THR A 82 12.31 -9.09 -4.28
C THR A 82 10.97 -8.43 -4.61
N VAL A 83 9.87 -9.15 -4.41
CA VAL A 83 8.50 -8.64 -4.59
C VAL A 83 8.24 -7.57 -3.53
N LEU A 84 8.00 -6.34 -3.94
CA LEU A 84 7.61 -5.23 -3.06
C LEU A 84 6.11 -5.26 -2.76
N GLY A 85 5.30 -5.71 -3.71
CA GLY A 85 3.86 -5.81 -3.58
C GLY A 85 3.25 -6.33 -4.87
N LEU A 86 1.97 -6.65 -4.85
CA LEU A 86 1.23 -7.02 -6.04
C LEU A 86 -0.22 -6.55 -6.00
N THR A 87 -0.77 -6.31 -7.18
CA THR A 87 -2.16 -5.93 -7.40
C THR A 87 -2.86 -7.04 -8.17
N VAL A 88 -3.99 -7.49 -7.64
CA VAL A 88 -4.83 -8.53 -8.22
C VAL A 88 -6.16 -7.93 -8.63
N VAL A 89 -6.45 -7.97 -9.92
CA VAL A 89 -7.72 -7.54 -10.51
C VAL A 89 -8.44 -8.79 -11.02
N PRO A 90 -9.46 -9.30 -10.29
CA PRO A 90 -10.17 -10.50 -10.73
C PRO A 90 -11.03 -10.21 -11.96
N ASN A 91 -11.26 -11.23 -12.77
CA ASN A 91 -12.14 -11.11 -13.94
C ASN A 91 -13.63 -11.25 -13.57
N SER A 92 -13.94 -12.11 -12.58
CA SER A 92 -15.33 -12.49 -12.24
C SER A 92 -15.91 -11.83 -10.99
N ASP A 93 -15.05 -11.24 -10.15
CA ASP A 93 -15.45 -10.66 -8.87
C ASP A 93 -15.53 -9.13 -8.90
N VAL A 94 -15.20 -8.52 -10.04
CA VAL A 94 -15.48 -7.11 -10.29
C VAL A 94 -16.99 -6.90 -10.25
N GLY A 95 -17.43 -5.86 -9.56
CA GLY A 95 -18.86 -5.58 -9.39
C GLY A 95 -19.45 -6.09 -8.08
N LYS A 96 -18.75 -6.97 -7.35
CA LYS A 96 -19.25 -7.49 -6.07
C LYS A 96 -18.99 -6.49 -4.94
N SER A 97 -19.95 -6.38 -4.03
CA SER A 97 -19.80 -5.65 -2.79
C SER A 97 -18.88 -6.38 -1.80
N PHE A 98 -18.46 -5.67 -0.75
CA PHE A 98 -17.63 -6.23 0.32
C PHE A 98 -18.28 -7.46 0.99
N ASP A 99 -19.61 -7.44 1.15
CA ASP A 99 -20.36 -8.50 1.84
C ASP A 99 -20.57 -9.73 0.95
N GLU A 100 -20.78 -9.54 -0.35
CA GLU A 100 -20.87 -10.64 -1.32
C GLU A 100 -19.54 -11.41 -1.44
N LEU A 101 -18.42 -10.70 -1.30
CA LEU A 101 -17.08 -11.28 -1.24
C LEU A 101 -16.77 -11.95 0.09
N LYS A 102 -17.63 -11.78 1.10
CA LYS A 102 -17.46 -12.33 2.47
C LYS A 102 -16.10 -11.96 3.08
N LEU A 103 -15.63 -10.75 2.80
CA LEU A 103 -14.35 -10.28 3.32
C LEU A 103 -14.47 -9.96 4.82
N ASP A 104 -13.42 -10.26 5.58
CA ASP A 104 -13.32 -9.88 6.99
C ASP A 104 -12.96 -8.39 7.10
N ARG A 105 -13.87 -7.58 7.67
CA ARG A 105 -13.64 -6.14 7.90
C ARG A 105 -12.73 -5.86 9.10
N THR A 106 -12.43 -6.87 9.92
CA THR A 106 -11.71 -6.69 11.17
C THR A 106 -10.31 -6.13 10.92
N GLY A 107 -10.02 -4.98 11.51
CA GLY A 107 -8.73 -4.29 11.40
C GLY A 107 -8.53 -3.52 10.09
N PHE A 108 -9.56 -3.40 9.24
CA PHE A 108 -9.51 -2.52 8.08
C PHE A 108 -9.91 -1.08 8.45
N THR A 109 -9.16 -0.10 7.94
CA THR A 109 -9.48 1.32 7.97
C THR A 109 -9.90 1.78 6.59
N LEU A 110 -11.03 2.49 6.50
CA LEU A 110 -11.51 3.07 5.25
C LEU A 110 -10.82 4.41 4.99
N SER A 111 -10.35 4.56 3.76
CA SER A 111 -9.90 5.82 3.18
C SER A 111 -10.67 6.05 1.88
N VAL A 112 -11.07 7.29 1.64
CA VAL A 112 -11.79 7.67 0.43
C VAL A 112 -10.95 8.72 -0.26
N ASP A 113 -10.58 8.45 -1.51
CA ASP A 113 -9.96 9.47 -2.35
C ASP A 113 -11.02 10.27 -3.14
N ASP A 114 -10.62 11.43 -3.61
CA ASP A 114 -11.35 12.34 -4.49
C ASP A 114 -11.57 11.77 -5.90
N VAL A 115 -10.91 10.65 -6.23
CA VAL A 115 -11.04 9.93 -7.51
C VAL A 115 -12.12 8.85 -7.42
N PHE A 116 -13.05 8.97 -6.47
CA PHE A 116 -14.16 8.05 -6.26
C PHE A 116 -13.71 6.61 -6.01
N SER A 117 -12.56 6.39 -5.34
CA SER A 117 -12.15 5.08 -4.87
C SER A 117 -12.19 5.01 -3.35
N ALA A 118 -12.84 3.97 -2.84
CA ALA A 118 -12.85 3.60 -1.43
C ALA A 118 -11.80 2.52 -1.21
N ILE A 119 -10.71 2.85 -0.51
CA ILE A 119 -9.63 1.92 -0.19
C ILE A 119 -9.77 1.49 1.27
N TRP A 120 -10.05 0.21 1.47
CA TRP A 120 -10.03 -0.44 2.78
C TRP A 120 -8.64 -1.01 3.02
N THR A 121 -7.95 -0.56 4.06
CA THR A 121 -6.57 -0.96 4.35
C THR A 121 -6.47 -1.67 5.70
N ASN A 122 -5.88 -2.87 5.71
CA ASN A 122 -5.43 -3.54 6.93
C ASN A 122 -3.90 -3.57 6.96
N ALA A 123 -3.31 -2.53 7.57
CA ALA A 123 -1.87 -2.32 7.60
C ALA A 123 -1.10 -3.42 8.36
N ALA A 124 -1.72 -4.01 9.39
CA ALA A 124 -1.12 -5.10 10.15
C ALA A 124 -1.01 -6.38 9.30
N LYS A 125 -2.03 -6.65 8.48
CA LYS A 125 -2.05 -7.78 7.54
C LYS A 125 -1.38 -7.47 6.21
N GLY A 126 -1.07 -6.21 5.88
CA GLY A 126 -0.50 -5.84 4.58
C GLY A 126 -1.48 -6.02 3.42
N LEU A 127 -2.77 -5.83 3.67
CA LEU A 127 -3.83 -6.02 2.68
C LEU A 127 -4.57 -4.71 2.40
N GLN A 128 -4.90 -4.46 1.15
CA GLN A 128 -5.85 -3.41 0.78
C GLN A 128 -6.88 -3.93 -0.22
N TYR A 129 -8.09 -3.36 -0.16
CA TYR A 129 -9.14 -3.60 -1.13
C TYR A 129 -9.63 -2.26 -1.67
N SER A 130 -9.62 -2.11 -2.98
CA SER A 130 -10.18 -0.93 -3.65
C SER A 130 -11.58 -1.23 -4.15
N PHE A 131 -12.49 -0.31 -3.87
CA PHE A 131 -13.87 -0.32 -4.34
C PHE A 131 -14.18 0.98 -5.09
N SER A 132 -15.08 0.92 -6.07
CA SER A 132 -15.75 2.08 -6.65
C SER A 132 -16.54 2.79 -5.55
N ASN A 133 -16.34 4.08 -5.30
CA ASN A 133 -17.11 4.84 -4.30
C ASN A 133 -18.55 5.11 -4.78
N VAL A 134 -18.76 5.16 -6.11
CA VAL A 134 -20.09 5.38 -6.70
C VAL A 134 -20.93 4.10 -6.62
N GLU A 135 -20.38 3.00 -7.12
CA GLU A 135 -21.13 1.74 -7.26
C GLU A 135 -20.93 0.80 -6.05
N ARG A 136 -19.96 1.10 -5.18
CA ARG A 136 -19.53 0.26 -4.05
C ARG A 136 -19.03 -1.13 -4.48
N GLU A 137 -18.51 -1.19 -5.70
CA GLU A 137 -18.08 -2.41 -6.38
C GLU A 137 -16.59 -2.66 -6.23
N PHE A 138 -16.22 -3.91 -5.96
CA PHE A 138 -14.83 -4.33 -5.87
C PHE A 138 -14.09 -4.12 -7.18
N ARG A 139 -12.87 -3.58 -7.08
CA ARG A 139 -11.98 -3.33 -8.22
C ARG A 139 -10.70 -4.14 -8.16
N ALA A 140 -10.03 -4.15 -7.01
CA ALA A 140 -8.73 -4.80 -6.88
C ALA A 140 -8.39 -5.13 -5.42
N ALA A 141 -7.60 -6.19 -5.24
CA ALA A 141 -6.88 -6.49 -4.00
C ALA A 141 -5.41 -6.12 -4.15
N PHE A 142 -4.83 -5.53 -3.12
CA PHE A 142 -3.41 -5.19 -3.05
C PHE A 142 -2.79 -5.95 -1.89
N TYR A 143 -1.68 -6.62 -2.17
CA TYR A 143 -0.82 -7.25 -1.19
C TYR A 143 0.43 -6.40 -1.10
N ILE A 144 0.59 -5.73 0.03
CA ILE A 144 1.60 -4.71 0.27
C ILE A 144 2.44 -5.08 1.49
N PRO A 145 3.58 -4.43 1.74
CA PRO A 145 4.33 -4.64 2.97
C PRO A 145 3.45 -4.42 4.20
N LYS A 146 3.74 -5.14 5.28
CA LYS A 146 3.06 -4.92 6.56
C LYS A 146 3.67 -3.73 7.27
N LYS A 147 2.89 -3.10 8.15
CA LYS A 147 3.42 -2.08 9.06
C LYS A 147 4.58 -2.60 9.94
N SER A 148 4.59 -3.89 10.26
CA SER A 148 5.67 -4.55 11.00
C SER A 148 6.99 -4.61 10.24
N ASP A 149 6.97 -4.47 8.91
CA ASP A 149 8.15 -4.63 8.06
C ASP A 149 8.99 -3.34 8.01
N ASN A 150 8.68 -2.35 8.85
CA ASN A 150 9.38 -1.08 8.91
C ASN A 150 10.87 -1.20 9.27
N ASN A 151 11.29 -2.30 9.88
CA ASN A 151 12.70 -2.62 10.11
C ASN A 151 13.47 -2.90 8.81
N LEU A 152 12.79 -3.17 7.69
CA LEU A 152 13.38 -3.35 6.36
C LEU A 152 13.44 -2.03 5.56
N ARG A 153 13.07 -0.89 6.14
CA ARG A 153 13.18 0.41 5.50
C ARG A 153 14.63 0.89 5.52
N CYS A 154 15.01 1.66 4.49
CA CYS A 154 16.31 2.30 4.45
C CYS A 154 16.37 3.54 5.35
N ASP A 155 17.56 3.83 5.85
CA ASP A 155 17.82 5.02 6.65
C ASP A 155 17.41 6.31 5.92
N GLY A 156 16.67 7.17 6.63
CA GLY A 156 16.23 8.46 6.08
C GLY A 156 14.97 8.39 5.21
N PHE A 157 14.38 7.21 5.03
CA PHE A 157 13.01 7.06 4.55
C PHE A 157 12.04 7.07 5.73
N PRO A 158 10.83 7.65 5.58
CA PRO A 158 9.81 7.56 6.61
C PRO A 158 9.35 6.11 6.79
N ALA A 159 8.78 5.84 7.96
CA ALA A 159 8.07 4.60 8.22
C ALA A 159 6.95 4.42 7.17
N PHE A 160 6.81 3.20 6.67
CA PHE A 160 5.70 2.78 5.84
C PHE A 160 4.43 2.68 6.68
N THR A 161 3.46 3.55 6.36
CA THR A 161 2.15 3.66 7.02
C THR A 161 1.04 3.65 5.96
N PRO A 162 0.65 2.46 5.45
CA PRO A 162 -0.32 2.35 4.37
C PRO A 162 -1.73 2.84 4.76
N GLU A 163 -2.03 2.91 6.05
CA GLU A 163 -3.26 3.50 6.58
C GLU A 163 -3.28 5.04 6.58
N GLY A 164 -2.10 5.68 6.56
CA GLY A 164 -1.94 7.12 6.80
C GLY A 164 -1.48 7.92 5.58
N SER A 165 -1.38 7.30 4.41
CA SER A 165 -0.78 7.92 3.22
C SER A 165 -1.78 8.63 2.31
N HIS A 166 -3.04 8.75 2.72
CA HIS A 166 -4.01 9.56 2.01
C HIS A 166 -3.87 11.01 2.48
N TYR A 167 -2.83 11.69 1.98
CA TYR A 167 -3.11 13.05 1.55
C TYR A 167 -4.19 12.89 0.48
N THR A 168 -5.40 13.32 0.82
CA THR A 168 -6.46 13.56 -0.16
C THR A 168 -5.81 14.17 -1.39
N SER A 169 -6.18 13.72 -2.58
CA SER A 169 -5.62 14.29 -3.78
C SER A 169 -6.24 15.68 -3.98
N ASP A 170 -5.69 16.66 -3.28
CA ASP A 170 -5.37 17.93 -3.90
C ASP A 170 -4.20 17.71 -4.90
N ARG A 171 -4.32 16.72 -5.80
CA ARG A 171 -3.42 16.51 -6.94
C ARG A 171 -3.44 17.65 -7.96
N PHE A 172 -4.01 18.82 -7.65
CA PHE A 172 -4.06 19.91 -8.62
C PHE A 172 -3.34 21.20 -8.26
N HIS A 173 -2.58 21.28 -7.16
CA HIS A 173 -1.71 22.46 -6.95
C HIS A 173 -0.27 22.20 -6.47
N PHE A 174 0.15 20.97 -6.16
CA PHE A 174 1.54 20.72 -5.71
C PHE A 174 2.60 21.01 -6.78
N ASN A 175 2.26 20.86 -8.07
CA ASN A 175 3.18 21.19 -9.17
C ASN A 175 3.19 22.69 -9.52
N LYS A 176 2.32 23.51 -8.91
CA LYS A 176 2.37 24.96 -9.07
C LYS A 176 3.49 25.59 -8.23
N TYR A 177 4.16 24.87 -7.32
CA TYR A 177 5.22 25.42 -6.45
C TYR A 177 6.58 24.74 -6.63
N GLY A 178 6.63 23.54 -7.23
CA GLY A 178 7.86 22.81 -7.55
C GLY A 178 8.54 23.20 -8.87
N ASN A 179 7.99 24.17 -9.62
CA ASN A 179 8.65 24.67 -10.82
C ASN A 179 9.92 25.45 -10.41
N PRO A 180 11.12 25.06 -10.87
CA PRO A 180 12.38 25.72 -10.48
C PRO A 180 12.45 27.20 -10.90
N LYS A 181 11.50 27.69 -11.69
CA LYS A 181 11.35 29.10 -12.06
C LYS A 181 10.54 29.91 -11.05
N ILE A 182 9.99 29.29 -10.02
CA ILE A 182 9.25 29.99 -8.98
C ILE A 182 10.24 30.58 -8.00
N SER A 183 10.23 31.91 -7.93
CA SER A 183 11.08 32.62 -6.98
C SER A 183 10.59 32.36 -5.55
N LEU A 184 11.53 32.23 -4.62
CA LEU A 184 11.23 32.15 -3.18
C LEU A 184 10.33 33.32 -2.72
N ASN A 185 10.48 34.49 -3.32
CA ASN A 185 9.62 35.66 -3.04
C ASN A 185 8.14 35.39 -3.29
N TRP A 186 7.80 34.62 -4.33
CA TRP A 186 6.41 34.28 -4.62
C TRP A 186 5.84 33.27 -3.62
N VAL A 187 6.68 32.35 -3.14
CA VAL A 187 6.33 31.42 -2.04
C VAL A 187 6.11 32.18 -0.74
N TYR A 188 7.01 33.10 -0.38
CA TYR A 188 6.86 33.96 0.80
C TYR A 188 5.58 34.78 0.75
N ALA A 189 5.27 35.42 -0.37
CA ALA A 189 4.03 36.18 -0.53
C ALA A 189 2.77 35.33 -0.32
N HIS A 190 2.77 34.05 -0.72
CA HIS A 190 1.66 33.12 -0.46
C HIS A 190 1.57 32.73 1.02
N LEU A 191 2.70 32.50 1.69
CA LEU A 191 2.75 32.19 3.12
C LEU A 191 2.30 33.39 3.96
N ASP A 192 2.69 34.61 3.58
CA ASP A 192 2.26 35.84 4.24
C ASP A 192 0.74 36.03 4.10
N ASN A 193 0.19 35.77 2.91
CA ASN A 193 -1.25 35.84 2.66
C ASN A 193 -2.02 34.77 3.44
N LEU A 194 -1.51 33.53 3.50
CA LEU A 194 -2.08 32.47 4.34
C LEU A 194 -2.10 32.89 5.82
N THR A 195 -0.99 33.44 6.30
CA THR A 195 -0.86 33.91 7.69
C THR A 195 -1.85 35.05 7.98
N ALA A 196 -1.99 36.01 7.07
CA ALA A 196 -2.95 37.11 7.20
C ALA A 196 -4.41 36.60 7.25
N ASN A 197 -4.77 35.65 6.38
CA ASN A 197 -6.10 35.05 6.37
C ASN A 197 -6.43 34.27 7.64
N LEU A 198 -5.49 33.44 8.12
CA LEU A 198 -5.66 32.72 9.38
C LEU A 198 -5.79 33.68 10.56
N THR A 199 -4.99 34.75 10.57
CA THR A 199 -5.06 35.79 11.61
C THR A 199 -6.43 36.46 11.59
N ALA A 200 -6.92 36.88 10.42
CA ALA A 200 -8.21 37.52 10.28
C ALA A 200 -9.37 36.61 10.75
N GLN A 201 -9.38 35.34 10.36
CA GLN A 201 -10.44 34.40 10.76
C GLN A 201 -10.41 34.07 12.26
N ASN A 202 -9.24 34.14 12.89
CA ASN A 202 -9.08 33.90 14.33
C ASN A 202 -9.48 35.10 15.18
N LEU A 203 -9.57 36.31 14.61
CA LEU A 203 -10.03 37.51 15.32
C LEU A 203 -11.55 37.53 15.52
N ASP A 204 -12.31 36.77 14.74
CA ASP A 204 -13.78 36.74 14.80
C ASP A 204 -14.34 35.82 15.91
N GLY A 205 -13.49 35.32 16.81
CA GLY A 205 -13.90 34.52 17.97
C GLY A 205 -14.37 33.10 17.65
N SER A 206 -14.17 32.64 16.40
CA SER A 206 -14.31 31.23 16.04
C SER A 206 -13.17 30.40 16.63
N ASP A 207 -13.40 29.11 16.91
CA ASP A 207 -12.36 28.20 17.38
C ASP A 207 -11.16 28.25 16.43
N GLY A 208 -10.05 28.85 16.91
CA GLY A 208 -8.99 29.36 16.04
C GLY A 208 -8.49 28.34 15.01
N TYR A 209 -8.62 28.69 13.74
CA TYR A 209 -8.00 27.98 12.62
C TYR A 209 -6.49 27.87 12.83
N ARG A 210 -5.97 26.66 12.67
CA ARG A 210 -4.53 26.37 12.65
C ARG A 210 -4.10 26.09 11.22
N GLY A 211 -3.19 26.92 10.71
CA GLY A 211 -2.50 26.63 9.46
C GLY A 211 -1.40 25.60 9.65
N TYR A 212 -1.20 24.76 8.64
CA TYR A 212 -0.08 23.83 8.57
C TYR A 212 0.66 24.06 7.25
N ILE A 213 2.00 24.03 7.30
CA ILE A 213 2.83 23.99 6.09
C ILE A 213 3.27 22.54 5.92
N LEU A 214 2.93 21.95 4.78
CA LEU A 214 3.34 20.60 4.43
C LEU A 214 4.49 20.69 3.44
N VAL A 215 5.67 20.27 3.88
CA VAL A 215 6.86 20.18 3.05
C VAL A 215 7.04 18.73 2.64
N TYR A 216 7.01 18.49 1.33
CA TYR A 216 7.21 17.17 0.76
C TYR A 216 8.59 17.06 0.15
N PHE A 217 9.18 15.87 0.27
CA PHE A 217 10.46 15.54 -0.35
C PHE A 217 10.21 14.53 -1.48
N ASP A 218 11.04 14.59 -2.51
CA ASP A 218 11.02 13.61 -3.59
C ASP A 218 11.23 12.19 -3.02
N ALA A 219 10.35 11.25 -3.35
CA ALA A 219 10.46 9.85 -2.94
C ALA A 219 11.80 9.21 -3.36
N LYS A 220 12.48 9.74 -4.37
CA LYS A 220 13.80 9.28 -4.84
C LYS A 220 14.96 9.76 -3.98
N HIS A 221 14.75 10.70 -3.05
CA HIS A 221 15.81 11.35 -2.30
C HIS A 221 15.49 11.41 -0.80
N SER A 222 16.42 10.95 0.04
CA SER A 222 16.25 11.03 1.50
C SER A 222 16.09 12.48 2.00
N PHE A 223 15.34 12.68 3.09
CA PHE A 223 15.20 13.99 3.74
C PHE A 223 16.56 14.61 4.12
N LYS A 224 17.54 13.78 4.50
CA LYS A 224 18.90 14.23 4.85
C LYS A 224 19.55 15.05 3.73
N LYS A 225 19.23 14.76 2.46
CA LYS A 225 19.76 15.50 1.30
C LYS A 225 19.37 16.99 1.31
N TYR A 226 18.26 17.34 1.97
CA TYR A 226 17.70 18.69 1.98
C TYR A 226 18.02 19.47 3.27
N LYS A 227 18.75 18.86 4.22
CA LYS A 227 19.07 19.44 5.53
C LYS A 227 20.44 20.15 5.56
N SER A 228 21.06 20.37 4.39
CA SER A 228 22.37 21.01 4.24
C SER A 228 22.29 22.53 4.22
#